data_AF-A0A0C3E7S7-F1
#
_entry.id   AF-A0A0C3E7S7-F1
#
_cell.length_a   1.000
_cell.length_b   1.000
_cell.length_c   1.000
_cell.angle_alpha   90.00
_cell.angle_beta   90.00
_cell.angle_gamma   90.00
#
_symmetry.space_group_name_H-M   'P 1'
#
loop_
_entity.id
_entity.type
_entity.pdbx_description
1 polymer ?
#
loop_
_entity_poly.entity_id
_entity_poly.type
_entity_poly.pdbx_seq_one_letter_code
_entity_poly.pdbx_strand_id
1 'polypeptide(L)'
;MRPAFESPGRITRDNYNTHVGDQNYYSAYLEFFKSELFKMGLTECLEEYVFSAAANFGNDGEHPAMLSRFMSGVIHPFIHVGYGAEFGLLGMSAEGLAMTAVHSASIGLLHRRWFPDVISEPEQRGCTRNALTILALVVCDPRLSNISGISRSSTLDQILERYGSIIREYVEMWKFDISSESGIADAVEELSWVNSIIYGVGGHLSSQEFKADFFLMHLLTSSLFLPSLLANTSKFSSRRLFLLTYFTTSLAYYLGRGRPKPNLRGFYNGTEHLLHRVPGPGVSPAPGALPSPSSDLARTPNTWLPLMENVITHPNEHLCKAQRALAHYSSLYGMRKKGWTKGLTAAEGRGMTPAQLAREEEAENEMGVAELDGSLFLRVAMLTQNRLGWMHEGEPERPWDFDGFFTADDA
;
A
#
# COMPACT_ATOMS: atom_id res chain seq x y z
N MET A 1 5.63 -30.87 -21.61
CA MET A 1 4.76 -29.86 -20.98
C MET A 1 3.40 -30.49 -20.74
N ARG A 2 2.75 -30.21 -19.60
CA ARG A 2 1.35 -30.63 -19.41
C ARG A 2 0.45 -29.76 -20.30
N PRO A 3 -0.64 -30.29 -20.88
CA PRO A 3 -1.62 -29.48 -21.60
C PRO A 3 -2.14 -28.34 -20.71
N ALA A 4 -2.40 -27.18 -21.30
CA ALA A 4 -3.03 -26.07 -20.58
C ALA A 4 -4.43 -26.51 -20.10
N PHE A 5 -4.82 -26.09 -18.90
CA PHE A 5 -6.16 -26.36 -18.38
C PHE A 5 -7.20 -25.63 -19.25
N GLU A 6 -8.17 -26.38 -19.79
CA GLU A 6 -9.27 -25.82 -20.55
C GLU A 6 -10.39 -25.34 -19.61
N SER A 7 -10.79 -24.08 -19.75
CA SER A 7 -11.90 -23.52 -18.99
C SER A 7 -13.20 -24.30 -19.29
N PRO A 8 -14.08 -24.53 -18.29
CA PRO A 8 -15.35 -25.24 -18.50
C PRO A 8 -16.29 -24.56 -19.52
N GLY A 9 -16.13 -23.25 -19.74
CA GLY A 9 -16.91 -22.49 -20.70
C GLY A 9 -16.20 -21.21 -21.13
N ARG A 10 -16.78 -20.53 -22.13
CA ARG A 10 -16.33 -19.20 -22.59
C ARG A 10 -16.98 -18.10 -21.76
N ILE A 11 -16.23 -17.02 -21.55
CA ILE A 11 -16.73 -15.77 -20.99
C ILE A 11 -17.03 -14.78 -22.12
N THR A 12 -18.19 -14.14 -22.04
CA THR A 12 -18.70 -13.12 -22.94
C THR A 12 -19.27 -11.96 -22.12
N ARG A 13 -19.62 -10.85 -22.78
CA ARG A 13 -20.29 -9.71 -22.13
C ARG A 13 -21.65 -10.07 -21.50
N ASP A 14 -22.28 -11.16 -21.94
CA ASP A 14 -23.59 -11.58 -21.42
C ASP A 14 -23.47 -12.42 -20.14
N ASN A 15 -22.32 -13.04 -19.88
CA ASN A 15 -22.15 -13.98 -18.77
C ASN A 15 -20.93 -13.71 -17.87
N TYR A 16 -20.22 -12.60 -18.06
CA TYR A 16 -18.98 -12.32 -17.30
C TYR A 16 -19.18 -12.23 -15.78
N ASN A 17 -20.39 -11.93 -15.30
CA ASN A 17 -20.69 -11.93 -13.86
C ASN A 17 -21.08 -13.32 -13.32
N THR A 18 -21.35 -14.31 -14.17
CA THR A 18 -21.91 -15.61 -13.74
C THR A 18 -20.88 -16.54 -13.08
N HIS A 19 -19.60 -16.42 -13.46
CA HIS A 19 -18.53 -17.33 -13.03
C HIS A 19 -17.46 -16.63 -12.17
N VAL A 20 -17.78 -15.47 -11.61
CA VAL A 20 -16.84 -14.74 -10.75
C VAL A 20 -16.54 -15.51 -9.47
N GLY A 21 -15.25 -15.61 -9.11
CA GLY A 21 -14.78 -16.42 -7.99
C GLY A 21 -14.44 -17.87 -8.32
N ASP A 22 -14.65 -18.31 -9.55
CA ASP A 22 -14.28 -19.67 -9.98
C ASP A 22 -12.93 -19.65 -10.72
N GLN A 23 -11.89 -20.16 -10.06
CA GLN A 23 -10.53 -20.25 -10.61
C GLN A 23 -10.44 -21.09 -11.89
N ASN A 24 -11.38 -22.02 -12.13
CA ASN A 24 -11.40 -22.82 -13.35
C ASN A 24 -11.68 -21.96 -14.60
N TYR A 25 -12.27 -20.77 -14.45
CA TYR A 25 -12.56 -19.87 -15.56
C TYR A 25 -11.44 -18.87 -15.86
N TYR A 26 -10.28 -18.93 -15.18
CA TYR A 26 -9.19 -17.96 -15.35
C TYR A 26 -8.77 -17.81 -16.82
N SER A 27 -8.57 -18.91 -17.55
CA SER A 27 -8.16 -18.85 -18.96
C SER A 27 -9.24 -18.23 -19.85
N ALA A 28 -10.53 -18.45 -19.56
CA ALA A 28 -11.61 -17.81 -20.29
C ALA A 28 -11.75 -16.32 -19.97
N TYR A 29 -11.59 -15.91 -18.71
CA TYR A 29 -11.55 -14.49 -18.34
C TYR A 29 -10.33 -13.78 -18.94
N LEU A 30 -9.17 -14.45 -19.02
CA LEU A 30 -7.98 -13.90 -19.66
C LEU A 30 -8.24 -13.61 -21.16
N GLU A 31 -8.83 -14.53 -21.90
CA GLU A 31 -9.20 -14.30 -23.31
C GLU A 31 -10.28 -13.20 -23.47
N PHE A 32 -11.24 -13.15 -22.55
CA PHE A 32 -12.24 -12.08 -22.50
C PHE A 32 -11.59 -10.71 -22.30
N PHE A 33 -10.79 -10.53 -21.24
CA PHE A 33 -10.17 -9.23 -20.95
C PHE A 33 -9.10 -8.83 -21.94
N LYS A 34 -8.37 -9.78 -22.56
CA LYS A 34 -7.54 -9.47 -23.74
C LYS A 34 -8.38 -8.80 -24.82
N SER A 35 -9.51 -9.42 -25.19
CA SER A 35 -10.39 -8.92 -26.25
C SER A 35 -10.99 -7.56 -25.90
N GLU A 36 -11.45 -7.37 -24.66
CA GLU A 36 -12.01 -6.10 -24.20
C GLU A 36 -10.94 -5.00 -24.17
N LEU A 37 -9.75 -5.26 -23.60
CA LEU A 37 -8.65 -4.29 -23.55
C LEU A 37 -8.19 -3.87 -24.96
N PHE A 38 -8.10 -4.80 -25.91
CA PHE A 38 -7.79 -4.46 -27.30
C PHE A 38 -8.84 -3.57 -27.96
N LYS A 39 -10.11 -3.73 -27.57
CA LYS A 39 -11.23 -3.02 -28.18
C LYS A 39 -11.43 -1.62 -27.60
N MET A 40 -11.36 -1.48 -26.28
CA MET A 40 -11.71 -0.22 -25.60
C MET A 40 -10.55 0.46 -24.88
N GLY A 41 -9.43 -0.22 -24.66
CA GLY A 41 -8.31 0.31 -23.87
C GLY A 41 -8.47 0.08 -22.36
N LEU A 42 -7.42 0.38 -21.61
CA LEU A 42 -7.35 0.11 -20.17
C LEU A 42 -8.33 0.98 -19.36
N THR A 43 -8.40 2.27 -19.67
CA THR A 43 -9.24 3.23 -18.94
C THR A 43 -10.71 2.84 -18.96
N GLU A 44 -11.24 2.56 -20.15
CA GLU A 44 -12.61 2.15 -20.37
C GLU A 44 -12.88 0.78 -19.72
N CYS A 45 -11.93 -0.17 -19.81
CA CYS A 45 -12.06 -1.47 -19.14
C CYS A 45 -12.14 -1.34 -17.61
N LEU A 46 -11.32 -0.48 -16.99
CA LEU A 46 -11.37 -0.25 -15.55
C LEU A 46 -12.69 0.39 -15.13
N GLU A 47 -13.15 1.39 -15.88
CA GLU A 47 -14.43 2.04 -15.62
C GLU A 47 -15.61 1.08 -15.76
N GLU A 48 -15.61 0.20 -16.77
CA GLU A 48 -16.70 -0.75 -17.05
C GLU A 48 -16.69 -1.94 -16.08
N TYR A 49 -15.55 -2.62 -15.93
CA TYR A 49 -15.46 -3.94 -15.28
C TYR A 49 -14.95 -3.90 -13.83
N VAL A 50 -14.44 -2.77 -13.34
CA VAL A 50 -13.95 -2.64 -11.96
C VAL A 50 -14.72 -1.59 -11.18
N PHE A 51 -14.86 -0.37 -11.69
CA PHE A 51 -15.43 0.75 -10.92
C PHE A 51 -16.93 0.97 -11.11
N SER A 52 -17.54 0.46 -12.18
CA SER A 52 -18.98 0.65 -12.40
C SER A 52 -19.80 0.04 -11.26
N ALA A 53 -20.97 0.62 -10.99
CA ALA A 53 -21.90 0.06 -10.02
C ALA A 53 -22.38 -1.33 -10.44
N ALA A 54 -22.61 -1.56 -11.73
CA ALA A 54 -23.00 -2.87 -12.27
C ALA A 54 -21.91 -3.95 -12.07
N ALA A 55 -20.63 -3.58 -12.07
CA ALA A 55 -19.52 -4.48 -11.75
C ALA A 55 -19.39 -4.78 -10.23
N ASN A 56 -20.16 -4.09 -9.37
CA ASN A 56 -20.04 -4.24 -7.92
C ASN A 56 -21.35 -4.66 -7.24
N PHE A 57 -22.51 -4.32 -7.82
CA PHE A 57 -23.84 -4.61 -7.29
C PHE A 57 -24.72 -5.23 -8.38
N GLY A 58 -25.24 -6.44 -8.12
CA GLY A 58 -26.27 -7.07 -8.95
C GLY A 58 -27.69 -6.78 -8.44
N ASN A 59 -28.68 -7.17 -9.24
CA ASN A 59 -30.10 -6.95 -8.95
C ASN A 59 -30.71 -8.02 -8.02
N ASP A 60 -30.11 -9.21 -7.94
CA ASP A 60 -30.71 -10.39 -7.28
C ASP A 60 -29.96 -10.84 -6.01
N GLY A 61 -29.24 -9.93 -5.35
CA GLY A 61 -28.40 -10.24 -4.19
C GLY A 61 -27.02 -10.84 -4.55
N GLU A 62 -26.77 -11.11 -5.82
CA GLU A 62 -25.41 -11.36 -6.32
C GLU A 62 -24.60 -10.05 -6.29
N HIS A 63 -23.43 -10.10 -5.66
CA HIS A 63 -22.50 -8.98 -5.60
C HIS A 63 -21.23 -9.38 -6.35
N PRO A 64 -21.09 -9.02 -7.65
CA PRO A 64 -19.88 -9.32 -8.40
C PRO A 64 -18.65 -8.72 -7.71
N ALA A 65 -18.81 -7.57 -7.07
CA ALA A 65 -17.85 -6.94 -6.16
C ALA A 65 -16.43 -6.86 -6.74
N MET A 66 -16.33 -6.57 -8.04
CA MET A 66 -15.07 -6.60 -8.79
C MET A 66 -14.01 -5.69 -8.19
N LEU A 67 -14.38 -4.52 -7.65
CA LEU A 67 -13.42 -3.65 -6.98
C LEU A 67 -12.85 -4.27 -5.69
N SER A 68 -13.64 -5.05 -4.94
CA SER A 68 -13.10 -5.77 -3.79
C SER A 68 -12.14 -6.87 -4.23
N ARG A 69 -12.50 -7.61 -5.30
CA ARG A 69 -11.65 -8.66 -5.87
C ARG A 69 -10.37 -8.12 -6.47
N PHE A 70 -10.38 -6.88 -6.94
CA PHE A 70 -9.20 -6.19 -7.47
C PHE A 70 -8.13 -5.99 -6.38
N MET A 71 -8.57 -5.85 -5.13
CA MET A 71 -7.72 -5.75 -3.94
C MET A 71 -7.43 -7.10 -3.26
N SER A 72 -8.05 -8.19 -3.72
CA SER A 72 -7.90 -9.53 -3.14
C SER A 72 -6.56 -10.19 -3.48
N GLY A 73 -6.30 -11.36 -2.91
CA GLY A 73 -5.14 -12.18 -3.25
C GLY A 73 -3.81 -11.50 -2.91
N VAL A 74 -3.75 -10.74 -1.81
CA VAL A 74 -2.57 -9.91 -1.46
C VAL A 74 -2.28 -8.84 -2.53
N ILE A 75 -3.35 -8.26 -3.09
CA ILE A 75 -3.31 -7.12 -4.03
C ILE A 75 -2.66 -7.49 -5.39
N HIS A 76 -2.43 -8.78 -5.68
CA HIS A 76 -1.86 -9.21 -6.96
C HIS A 76 -2.66 -8.80 -8.21
N PRO A 77 -4.00 -8.82 -8.23
CA PRO A 77 -4.78 -8.34 -9.38
C PRO A 77 -4.47 -6.87 -9.69
N PHE A 78 -4.53 -6.02 -8.67
CA PHE A 78 -4.12 -4.62 -8.72
C PHE A 78 -2.67 -4.46 -9.18
N ILE A 79 -1.73 -5.26 -8.66
CA ILE A 79 -0.30 -5.14 -9.00
C ILE A 79 -0.06 -5.47 -10.49
N HIS A 80 -0.68 -6.52 -11.02
CA HIS A 80 -0.57 -6.88 -12.44
C HIS A 80 -1.14 -5.78 -13.35
N VAL A 81 -2.32 -5.24 -13.02
CA VAL A 81 -2.88 -4.11 -13.78
C VAL A 81 -2.02 -2.87 -13.62
N GLY A 82 -1.45 -2.64 -12.44
CA GLY A 82 -0.53 -1.53 -12.16
C GLY A 82 0.71 -1.57 -13.05
N TYR A 83 1.35 -2.74 -13.19
CA TYR A 83 2.45 -2.93 -14.14
C TYR A 83 2.01 -2.72 -15.59
N GLY A 84 0.83 -3.24 -15.96
CA GLY A 84 0.26 -3.03 -17.27
C GLY A 84 0.03 -1.55 -17.58
N ALA A 85 -0.47 -0.78 -16.61
CA ALA A 85 -0.69 0.66 -16.71
C ALA A 85 0.63 1.45 -16.78
N GLU A 86 1.61 1.09 -15.96
CA GLU A 86 2.89 1.79 -15.86
C GLU A 86 3.76 1.58 -17.10
N PHE A 87 3.83 0.35 -17.61
CA PHE A 87 4.69 0.00 -18.73
C PHE A 87 3.97 -0.11 -20.08
N GLY A 88 2.66 0.15 -20.13
CA GLY A 88 1.86 0.02 -21.34
C GLY A 88 1.69 -1.42 -21.81
N LEU A 89 1.68 -2.39 -20.88
CA LEU A 89 1.61 -3.82 -21.16
C LEU A 89 0.18 -4.36 -20.96
N LEU A 90 -0.68 -4.20 -21.97
CA LEU A 90 -2.09 -4.65 -21.90
C LEU A 90 -2.23 -6.15 -21.57
N GLY A 91 -1.26 -6.99 -21.94
CA GLY A 91 -1.25 -8.41 -21.55
C GLY A 91 -1.21 -8.61 -20.03
N MET A 92 -0.39 -7.82 -19.31
CA MET A 92 -0.35 -7.85 -17.85
C MET A 92 -1.63 -7.30 -17.23
N SER A 93 -2.23 -6.27 -17.83
CA SER A 93 -3.56 -5.79 -17.41
C SER A 93 -4.63 -6.88 -17.59
N ALA A 94 -4.57 -7.66 -18.67
CA ALA A 94 -5.51 -8.76 -18.90
C ALA A 94 -5.37 -9.86 -17.84
N GLU A 95 -4.14 -10.23 -17.47
CA GLU A 95 -3.87 -11.17 -16.37
C GLU A 95 -4.42 -10.65 -15.04
N GLY A 96 -4.19 -9.36 -14.73
CA GLY A 96 -4.69 -8.73 -13.51
C GLY A 96 -6.21 -8.69 -13.44
N LEU A 97 -6.90 -8.34 -14.53
CA LEU A 97 -8.36 -8.36 -14.61
C LEU A 97 -8.93 -9.79 -14.57
N ALA A 98 -8.26 -10.76 -15.18
CA ALA A 98 -8.66 -12.16 -15.08
C ALA A 98 -8.51 -12.69 -13.65
N MET A 99 -7.42 -12.37 -12.96
CA MET A 99 -7.26 -12.66 -11.53
C MET A 99 -8.33 -11.97 -10.69
N THR A 100 -8.71 -10.74 -11.04
CA THR A 100 -9.81 -10.01 -10.38
C THR A 100 -11.12 -10.80 -10.48
N ALA A 101 -11.46 -11.30 -11.66
CA ALA A 101 -12.72 -12.03 -11.84
C ALA A 101 -12.77 -13.34 -11.04
N VAL A 102 -11.65 -14.05 -10.88
CA VAL A 102 -11.63 -15.38 -10.25
C VAL A 102 -11.29 -15.40 -8.75
N HIS A 103 -10.76 -14.31 -8.19
CA HIS A 103 -10.50 -14.22 -6.74
C HIS A 103 -11.77 -14.03 -5.94
N SER A 104 -11.83 -14.54 -4.70
CA SER A 104 -12.92 -14.29 -3.76
C SER A 104 -13.15 -12.80 -3.48
N ALA A 105 -14.42 -12.42 -3.26
CA ALA A 105 -14.81 -11.06 -2.94
C ALA A 105 -14.75 -10.78 -1.43
N SER A 106 -14.30 -9.58 -1.08
CA SER A 106 -14.30 -9.05 0.29
C SER A 106 -15.32 -7.93 0.42
N ILE A 107 -16.60 -8.28 0.52
CA ILE A 107 -17.73 -7.32 0.46
C ILE A 107 -17.62 -6.20 1.50
N GLY A 108 -17.07 -6.51 2.69
CA GLY A 108 -16.86 -5.53 3.76
C GLY A 108 -15.91 -4.38 3.41
N LEU A 109 -15.10 -4.54 2.35
CA LEU A 109 -14.16 -3.54 1.85
C LEU A 109 -14.85 -2.39 1.12
N LEU A 110 -16.03 -2.67 0.55
CA LEU A 110 -16.79 -1.70 -0.21
C LEU A 110 -17.89 -1.08 0.66
N HIS A 111 -18.25 0.15 0.33
CA HIS A 111 -19.45 0.78 0.85
C HIS A 111 -20.29 1.30 -0.30
N ARG A 112 -21.57 0.94 -0.35
CA ARG A 112 -22.47 1.35 -1.43
C ARG A 112 -22.57 2.87 -1.57
N ARG A 113 -22.45 3.61 -0.46
CA ARG A 113 -22.46 5.09 -0.47
C ARG A 113 -21.24 5.74 -1.12
N TRP A 114 -20.18 4.98 -1.40
CA TRP A 114 -19.01 5.53 -2.09
C TRP A 114 -19.17 5.54 -3.61
N PHE A 115 -20.21 4.89 -4.14
CA PHE A 115 -20.48 4.82 -5.57
C PHE A 115 -21.34 6.03 -6.02
N PRO A 116 -20.96 6.67 -7.15
CA PRO A 116 -21.54 7.95 -7.57
C PRO A 116 -23.00 7.88 -8.04
N ASP A 117 -23.44 6.75 -8.56
CA ASP A 117 -24.83 6.50 -8.98
C ASP A 117 -25.81 6.43 -7.80
N VAL A 118 -25.30 6.42 -6.57
CA VAL A 118 -26.08 6.36 -5.32
C VAL A 118 -26.17 7.74 -4.63
N ILE A 119 -25.28 8.69 -4.91
CA ILE A 119 -25.30 10.03 -4.29
C ILE A 119 -25.06 11.13 -5.34
N SER A 120 -26.03 12.03 -5.49
CA SER A 120 -25.85 13.34 -6.11
C SER A 120 -24.93 14.19 -5.23
N GLU A 121 -23.62 14.07 -5.47
CA GLU A 121 -22.52 14.63 -4.68
C GLU A 121 -22.41 14.13 -3.22
N PRO A 122 -21.28 13.54 -2.80
CA PRO A 122 -21.12 13.16 -1.41
C PRO A 122 -21.14 14.42 -0.54
N GLU A 123 -22.11 14.52 0.38
CA GLU A 123 -21.95 15.32 1.60
C GLU A 123 -20.59 14.94 2.20
N GLN A 124 -19.58 15.79 2.02
CA GLN A 124 -18.26 15.60 2.62
C GLN A 124 -18.39 15.80 4.14
N ARG A 125 -18.82 14.75 4.84
CA ARG A 125 -18.85 14.69 6.31
C ARG A 125 -17.47 14.40 6.93
N GLY A 126 -16.40 14.42 6.13
CA GLY A 126 -15.05 14.13 6.61
C GLY A 126 -14.56 15.20 7.57
N CYS A 127 -14.26 14.80 8.81
CA CYS A 127 -13.82 15.71 9.87
C CYS A 127 -12.31 15.72 10.14
N THR A 128 -11.51 14.83 9.54
CA THR A 128 -10.05 14.73 9.79
C THR A 128 -9.19 15.21 8.62
N ARG A 129 -7.95 15.54 8.97
CA ARG A 129 -7.03 16.42 8.24
C ARG A 129 -6.27 15.73 7.09
N ASN A 130 -5.84 14.48 7.23
CA ASN A 130 -5.06 13.72 6.24
C ASN A 130 -4.93 12.23 6.66
N ALA A 131 -4.40 11.37 5.79
CA ALA A 131 -4.27 9.93 6.05
C ALA A 131 -3.25 9.60 7.16
N LEU A 132 -2.24 10.44 7.39
CA LEU A 132 -1.25 10.25 8.47
C LEU A 132 -1.89 10.45 9.85
N THR A 133 -2.71 11.50 10.02
CA THR A 133 -3.49 11.72 11.24
C THR A 133 -4.43 10.54 11.48
N ILE A 134 -5.06 10.01 10.42
CA ILE A 134 -5.94 8.84 10.53
C ILE A 134 -5.17 7.61 11.01
N LEU A 135 -3.98 7.34 10.44
CA LEU A 135 -3.13 6.25 10.92
C LEU A 135 -2.79 6.42 12.41
N ALA A 136 -2.42 7.63 12.84
CA ALA A 136 -2.14 7.91 14.26
C ALA A 136 -3.36 7.64 15.15
N LEU A 137 -4.55 8.08 14.74
CA LEU A 137 -5.79 7.81 15.47
C LEU A 137 -6.09 6.29 15.57
N VAL A 138 -5.86 5.53 14.50
CA VAL A 138 -6.03 4.06 14.47
C VAL A 138 -5.03 3.37 15.40
N VAL A 139 -3.78 3.83 15.43
CA VAL A 139 -2.72 3.34 16.35
C VAL A 139 -3.16 3.50 17.81
N CYS A 140 -3.76 4.64 18.15
CA CYS A 140 -4.17 5.00 19.51
C CYS A 140 -5.58 4.50 19.89
N ASP A 141 -6.36 3.92 18.97
CA ASP A 141 -7.74 3.54 19.26
C ASP A 141 -7.81 2.37 20.27
N PRO A 142 -8.42 2.55 21.46
CA PRO A 142 -8.54 1.50 22.45
C PRO A 142 -9.47 0.36 22.01
N ARG A 143 -10.40 0.59 21.07
CA ARG A 143 -11.28 -0.46 20.51
C ARG A 143 -10.50 -1.52 19.73
N LEU A 144 -9.27 -1.18 19.33
CA LEU A 144 -8.36 -2.03 18.56
C LEU A 144 -7.22 -2.58 19.44
N SER A 145 -7.34 -2.53 20.77
CA SER A 145 -6.31 -2.98 21.73
C SER A 145 -6.07 -4.50 21.72
N ASN A 146 -7.12 -5.30 21.51
CA ASN A 146 -7.07 -6.76 21.58
C ASN A 146 -7.26 -7.38 20.19
N ILE A 147 -6.29 -7.13 19.29
CA ILE A 147 -6.27 -7.81 18.00
C ILE A 147 -5.57 -9.15 18.21
N SER A 148 -6.35 -10.14 18.61
CA SER A 148 -5.91 -11.54 18.65
C SER A 148 -5.35 -11.94 17.30
N GLY A 149 -4.40 -12.87 17.28
CA GLY A 149 -3.98 -13.56 16.07
C GLY A 149 -5.17 -14.25 15.43
N ILE A 150 -5.91 -13.54 14.58
CA ILE A 150 -6.71 -14.22 13.58
C ILE A 150 -5.64 -15.01 12.82
N SER A 151 -5.74 -16.34 12.78
CA SER A 151 -4.88 -17.34 12.11
C SER A 151 -3.80 -16.81 11.12
N ARG A 152 -2.66 -17.52 10.98
CA ARG A 152 -1.70 -17.30 9.86
C ARG A 152 -2.36 -17.22 8.48
N SER A 153 -3.56 -17.78 8.33
CA SER A 153 -4.40 -17.79 7.13
C SER A 153 -5.52 -16.74 7.13
N SER A 154 -5.48 -15.73 7.99
CA SER A 154 -6.56 -14.75 8.11
C SER A 154 -6.80 -14.04 6.82
N THR A 155 -7.98 -14.32 6.27
CA THR A 155 -8.44 -13.66 5.07
C THR A 155 -8.79 -12.23 5.41
N LEU A 156 -8.58 -11.33 4.45
CA LEU A 156 -9.03 -9.94 4.50
C LEU A 156 -10.49 -9.83 5.00
N ASP A 157 -11.32 -10.81 4.65
CA ASP A 157 -12.72 -10.93 5.08
C ASP A 157 -12.90 -10.99 6.60
N GLN A 158 -12.11 -11.78 7.32
CA GLN A 158 -12.25 -11.94 8.76
C GLN A 158 -11.95 -10.63 9.51
N ILE A 159 -10.97 -9.87 9.01
CA ILE A 159 -10.64 -8.55 9.55
C ILE A 159 -11.75 -7.55 9.25
N LEU A 160 -12.29 -7.56 8.04
CA LEU A 160 -13.39 -6.66 7.66
C LEU A 160 -14.69 -7.00 8.38
N GLU A 161 -14.96 -8.27 8.67
CA GLU A 161 -16.11 -8.68 9.49
C GLU A 161 -16.03 -8.11 10.90
N ARG A 162 -14.83 -8.20 11.53
CA ARG A 162 -14.65 -7.77 12.92
C ARG A 162 -14.42 -6.28 13.09
N TYR A 163 -13.63 -5.68 12.21
CA TYR A 163 -13.11 -4.31 12.36
C TYR A 163 -13.51 -3.37 11.21
N GLY A 164 -14.20 -3.88 10.17
CA GLY A 164 -14.53 -3.09 8.98
C GLY A 164 -15.40 -1.87 9.26
N SER A 165 -16.28 -1.92 10.28
CA SER A 165 -17.04 -0.75 10.72
C SER A 165 -16.13 0.35 11.29
N ILE A 166 -15.18 -0.03 12.16
CA ILE A 166 -14.20 0.89 12.76
C ILE A 166 -13.27 1.47 11.69
N ILE A 167 -12.76 0.65 10.77
CA ILE A 167 -11.93 1.11 9.66
C ILE A 167 -12.69 2.14 8.83
N ARG A 168 -13.96 1.86 8.51
CA ARG A 168 -14.81 2.76 7.72
C ARG A 168 -15.02 4.11 8.40
N GLU A 169 -15.26 4.13 9.72
CA GLU A 169 -15.38 5.38 10.49
C GLU A 169 -14.16 6.28 10.25
N TYR A 170 -12.96 5.70 10.28
CA TYR A 170 -11.71 6.42 10.07
C TYR A 170 -11.49 6.85 8.62
N VAL A 171 -11.69 5.94 7.66
CA VAL A 171 -11.49 6.24 6.23
C VAL A 171 -12.46 7.31 5.75
N GLU A 172 -13.69 7.34 6.26
CA GLU A 172 -14.68 8.38 5.93
C GLU A 172 -14.34 9.75 6.54
N MET A 173 -13.41 9.81 7.50
CA MET A 173 -12.87 11.08 7.99
C MET A 173 -11.84 11.69 7.01
N TRP A 174 -11.30 10.91 6.06
CA TRP A 174 -10.28 11.36 5.11
C TRP A 174 -10.87 12.30 4.07
N LYS A 175 -10.37 13.53 4.06
CA LYS A 175 -10.75 14.56 3.09
C LYS A 175 -9.54 14.96 2.27
N PHE A 176 -9.65 14.83 0.96
CA PHE A 176 -8.68 15.30 -0.02
C PHE A 176 -9.43 15.96 -1.18
N ASP A 177 -8.76 16.88 -1.88
CA ASP A 177 -9.33 17.50 -3.07
C ASP A 177 -9.29 16.50 -4.23
N ILE A 178 -10.47 16.15 -4.71
CA ILE A 178 -10.62 15.20 -5.82
C ILE A 178 -10.84 15.89 -7.16
N SER A 179 -11.09 17.20 -7.14
CA SER A 179 -11.39 17.98 -8.32
C SER A 179 -10.13 18.47 -9.05
N SER A 180 -8.95 18.26 -8.46
CA SER A 180 -7.66 18.65 -9.03
C SER A 180 -6.66 17.50 -9.04
N GLU A 181 -5.78 17.48 -10.05
CA GLU A 181 -4.66 16.54 -10.11
C GLU A 181 -3.68 16.74 -8.95
N SER A 182 -3.51 17.97 -8.46
CA SER A 182 -2.71 18.25 -7.27
C SER A 182 -3.29 17.60 -6.01
N GLY A 183 -4.59 17.68 -5.81
CA GLY A 183 -5.24 17.06 -4.65
C GLY A 183 -5.21 15.53 -4.70
N ILE A 184 -5.29 14.94 -5.89
CA ILE A 184 -5.05 13.51 -6.10
C ILE A 184 -3.60 13.15 -5.79
N ALA A 185 -2.63 13.95 -6.27
CA ALA A 185 -1.21 13.73 -5.99
C ALA A 185 -0.90 13.81 -4.49
N ASP A 186 -1.49 14.77 -3.78
CA ASP A 186 -1.38 14.89 -2.31
C ASP A 186 -1.92 13.64 -1.62
N ALA A 187 -3.10 13.14 -2.03
CA ALA A 187 -3.68 11.91 -1.48
C ALA A 187 -2.78 10.67 -1.73
N VAL A 188 -2.11 10.61 -2.89
CA VAL A 188 -1.14 9.55 -3.20
C VAL A 188 0.14 9.69 -2.38
N GLU A 189 0.66 10.90 -2.18
CA GLU A 189 1.79 11.16 -1.28
C GLU A 189 1.45 10.67 0.14
N GLU A 190 0.29 11.06 0.67
CA GLU A 190 -0.17 10.64 1.99
C GLU A 190 -0.21 9.11 2.14
N LEU A 191 -0.78 8.38 1.17
CA LEU A 191 -0.82 6.92 1.20
C LEU A 191 0.57 6.27 1.07
N SER A 192 1.47 6.88 0.30
CA SER A 192 2.86 6.42 0.17
C SER A 192 3.59 6.49 1.51
N TRP A 193 3.40 7.58 2.25
CA TRP A 193 3.92 7.73 3.61
C TRP A 193 3.29 6.74 4.59
N VAL A 194 1.96 6.63 4.59
CA VAL A 194 1.21 5.70 5.46
C VAL A 194 1.71 4.27 5.28
N ASN A 195 1.80 3.77 4.05
CA ASN A 195 2.23 2.39 3.79
C ASN A 195 3.72 2.18 4.11
N SER A 196 4.57 3.19 3.87
CA SER A 196 5.99 3.14 4.26
C SER A 196 6.17 3.09 5.78
N ILE A 197 5.34 3.81 6.53
CA ILE A 197 5.36 3.79 7.99
C ILE A 197 4.83 2.46 8.53
N ILE A 198 3.69 1.99 8.01
CA ILE A 198 3.09 0.70 8.40
C ILE A 198 4.11 -0.43 8.25
N TYR A 199 4.78 -0.51 7.10
CA TYR A 199 5.78 -1.55 6.85
C TYR A 199 7.10 -1.30 7.61
N GLY A 200 7.71 -0.13 7.40
CA GLY A 200 9.08 0.11 7.83
C GLY A 200 9.22 0.52 9.30
N VAL A 201 8.36 1.41 9.79
CA VAL A 201 8.41 1.83 11.20
C VAL A 201 7.70 0.79 12.07
N GLY A 202 6.57 0.24 11.60
CA GLY A 202 5.87 -0.86 12.26
C GLY A 202 6.74 -2.13 12.38
N GLY A 203 7.60 -2.40 11.39
CA GLY A 203 8.57 -3.49 11.43
C GLY A 203 9.77 -3.25 12.34
N HIS A 204 10.07 -1.99 12.70
CA HIS A 204 11.21 -1.62 13.55
C HIS A 204 10.79 -1.42 15.00
N LEU A 205 10.48 -2.52 15.67
CA LEU A 205 10.16 -2.51 17.10
C LEU A 205 11.46 -2.48 17.91
N SER A 206 11.57 -1.54 18.87
CA SER A 206 12.82 -1.17 19.56
C SER A 206 13.56 -2.31 20.29
N SER A 207 12.94 -3.47 20.46
CA SER A 207 13.46 -4.62 21.18
C SER A 207 13.75 -5.85 20.30
N GLN A 208 13.57 -5.75 18.97
CA GLN A 208 13.65 -6.89 18.06
C GLN A 208 14.44 -6.58 16.78
N GLU A 209 14.93 -7.63 16.13
CA GLU A 209 15.38 -7.53 14.74
C GLU A 209 14.24 -6.98 13.87
N PHE A 210 14.57 -6.22 12.82
CA PHE A 210 13.57 -5.68 11.91
C PHE A 210 12.69 -6.79 11.33
N LYS A 211 11.37 -6.66 11.48
CA LYS A 211 10.40 -7.62 10.95
C LYS A 211 9.96 -7.19 9.56
N ALA A 212 10.49 -7.86 8.54
CA ALA A 212 10.10 -7.63 7.15
C ALA A 212 8.82 -8.42 6.84
N ASP A 213 7.67 -7.91 7.30
CA ASP A 213 6.39 -8.59 7.09
C ASP A 213 5.99 -8.61 5.61
N PHE A 214 5.76 -9.82 5.09
CA PHE A 214 5.45 -10.07 3.69
C PHE A 214 4.19 -9.32 3.23
N PHE A 215 3.15 -9.27 4.06
CA PHE A 215 1.86 -8.68 3.67
C PHE A 215 1.90 -7.16 3.74
N LEU A 216 2.53 -6.58 4.77
CA LEU A 216 2.68 -5.12 4.85
C LEU A 216 3.58 -4.58 3.75
N MET A 217 4.60 -5.32 3.32
CA MET A 217 5.40 -4.94 2.15
C MET A 217 4.58 -4.88 0.85
N HIS A 218 3.54 -5.71 0.69
CA HIS A 218 2.65 -5.59 -0.46
C HIS A 218 1.88 -4.27 -0.49
N LEU A 219 1.57 -3.68 0.68
CA LEU A 219 1.01 -2.32 0.73
C LEU A 219 2.03 -1.29 0.21
N LEU A 220 3.27 -1.35 0.69
CA LEU A 220 4.34 -0.46 0.23
C LEU A 220 4.61 -0.58 -1.28
N THR A 221 4.68 -1.80 -1.80
CA THR A 221 5.00 -2.02 -3.21
C THR A 221 3.84 -1.73 -4.12
N SER A 222 2.60 -2.04 -3.71
CA SER A 222 1.41 -1.72 -4.49
C SER A 222 1.14 -0.22 -4.55
N SER A 223 1.47 0.58 -3.52
CA SER A 223 1.21 2.03 -3.56
C SER A 223 1.98 2.73 -4.69
N LEU A 224 3.04 2.11 -5.21
CA LEU A 224 3.81 2.61 -6.35
C LEU A 224 2.96 2.71 -7.63
N PHE A 225 1.92 1.87 -7.77
CA PHE A 225 1.06 1.87 -8.95
C PHE A 225 -0.14 2.80 -8.86
N LEU A 226 -0.38 3.44 -7.70
CA LEU A 226 -1.50 4.38 -7.55
C LEU A 226 -1.49 5.48 -8.63
N PRO A 227 -0.37 6.20 -8.91
CA PRO A 227 -0.34 7.20 -9.96
C PRO A 227 -0.75 6.64 -11.33
N SER A 228 -0.18 5.50 -11.74
CA SER A 228 -0.41 4.89 -13.05
C SER A 228 -1.87 4.42 -13.20
N LEU A 229 -2.46 3.86 -12.17
CA LEU A 229 -3.86 3.42 -12.18
C LEU A 229 -4.84 4.60 -12.12
N LEU A 230 -4.54 5.64 -11.35
CA LEU A 230 -5.34 6.86 -11.31
C LEU A 230 -5.32 7.61 -12.64
N ALA A 231 -4.18 7.64 -13.33
CA ALA A 231 -4.07 8.18 -14.68
C ALA A 231 -4.94 7.42 -15.70
N ASN A 232 -5.17 6.11 -15.47
CA ASN A 232 -6.06 5.25 -16.26
C ASN A 232 -7.46 5.10 -15.63
N THR A 233 -7.84 6.00 -14.72
CA THR A 233 -9.20 6.06 -14.16
C THR A 233 -9.77 7.42 -14.48
N SER A 234 -10.74 7.51 -15.38
CA SER A 234 -11.15 8.80 -15.96
C SER A 234 -12.11 9.59 -15.09
N LYS A 235 -12.99 8.91 -14.34
CA LYS A 235 -14.00 9.60 -13.53
C LYS A 235 -13.44 9.97 -12.16
N PHE A 236 -13.62 11.23 -11.75
CA PHE A 236 -13.26 11.68 -10.39
C PHE A 236 -13.92 10.83 -9.31
N SER A 237 -15.17 10.41 -9.51
CA SER A 237 -15.86 9.50 -8.58
C SER A 237 -15.21 8.12 -8.47
N SER A 238 -14.79 7.54 -9.59
CA SER A 238 -14.05 6.26 -9.63
C SER A 238 -12.69 6.40 -8.94
N ARG A 239 -11.96 7.50 -9.17
CA ARG A 239 -10.72 7.83 -8.43
C ARG A 239 -10.96 7.94 -6.92
N ARG A 240 -12.08 8.54 -6.51
CA ARG A 240 -12.45 8.66 -5.08
C ARG A 240 -12.60 7.31 -4.45
N LEU A 241 -13.46 6.51 -5.09
CA LEU A 241 -13.82 5.18 -4.65
C LEU A 241 -12.55 4.34 -4.55
N PHE A 242 -11.69 4.42 -5.56
CA PHE A 242 -10.41 3.74 -5.60
C PHE A 242 -9.50 4.08 -4.42
N LEU A 243 -9.27 5.37 -4.16
CA LEU A 243 -8.42 5.84 -3.05
C LEU A 243 -8.97 5.41 -1.68
N LEU A 244 -10.29 5.54 -1.46
CA LEU A 244 -10.91 5.11 -0.20
C LEU A 244 -10.83 3.60 0.00
N THR A 245 -11.10 2.82 -1.06
CA THR A 245 -10.97 1.36 -1.02
C THR A 245 -9.52 0.95 -0.76
N TYR A 246 -8.55 1.58 -1.42
CA TYR A 246 -7.14 1.31 -1.20
C TYR A 246 -6.71 1.62 0.24
N PHE A 247 -7.12 2.77 0.79
CA PHE A 247 -6.80 3.12 2.18
C PHE A 247 -7.46 2.16 3.18
N THR A 248 -8.69 1.74 2.91
CA THR A 248 -9.38 0.70 3.69
C THR A 248 -8.59 -0.61 3.66
N THR A 249 -8.08 -1.02 2.49
CA THR A 249 -7.21 -2.19 2.33
C THR A 249 -5.94 -2.05 3.16
N SER A 250 -5.27 -0.90 3.11
CA SER A 250 -4.07 -0.64 3.90
C SER A 250 -4.32 -0.80 5.40
N LEU A 251 -5.39 -0.20 5.92
CA LEU A 251 -5.74 -0.33 7.34
C LEU A 251 -6.19 -1.76 7.70
N ALA A 252 -6.93 -2.44 6.83
CA ALA A 252 -7.34 -3.83 7.06
C ALA A 252 -6.13 -4.77 7.14
N TYR A 253 -5.18 -4.68 6.21
CA TYR A 253 -3.94 -5.45 6.32
C TYR A 253 -3.16 -5.06 7.59
N TYR A 254 -2.98 -3.77 7.86
CA TYR A 254 -2.28 -3.31 9.07
C TYR A 254 -2.88 -3.88 10.36
N LEU A 255 -4.20 -3.84 10.52
CA LEU A 255 -4.89 -4.47 11.65
C LEU A 255 -4.75 -5.99 11.62
N GLY A 256 -4.92 -6.62 10.46
CA GLY A 256 -4.76 -8.07 10.27
C GLY A 256 -3.38 -8.61 10.53
N ARG A 257 -2.37 -7.75 10.58
CA ARG A 257 -1.01 -8.09 11.00
C ARG A 257 -0.74 -7.76 12.47
N GLY A 258 -1.74 -7.40 13.27
CA GLY A 258 -1.58 -7.14 14.71
C GLY A 258 -1.35 -5.69 15.08
N ARG A 259 -1.50 -4.75 14.14
CA ARG A 259 -1.39 -3.29 14.40
C ARG A 259 -0.10 -2.91 15.15
N PRO A 260 1.10 -3.22 14.61
CA PRO A 260 2.35 -2.81 15.24
C PRO A 260 2.37 -1.30 15.44
N LYS A 261 2.62 -0.83 16.67
CA LYS A 261 2.55 0.60 17.00
C LYS A 261 3.81 1.35 16.54
N PRO A 262 3.75 2.17 15.47
CA PRO A 262 4.93 2.87 14.97
C PRO A 262 5.38 3.94 15.97
N ASN A 263 6.67 3.98 16.26
CA ASN A 263 7.30 5.01 17.09
C ASN A 263 8.35 5.75 16.26
N LEU A 264 7.96 6.86 15.64
CA LEU A 264 8.85 7.60 14.74
C LEU A 264 10.09 8.14 15.47
N ARG A 265 9.96 8.65 16.69
CA ARG A 265 11.11 9.13 17.50
C ARG A 265 12.13 8.01 17.73
N GLY A 266 11.65 6.85 18.17
CA GLY A 266 12.48 5.67 18.39
C GLY A 266 13.14 5.18 17.11
N PHE A 267 12.38 5.15 16.01
CA PHE A 267 12.86 4.73 14.70
C PHE A 267 14.01 5.60 14.18
N TYR A 268 13.87 6.93 14.17
CA TYR A 268 14.93 7.81 13.69
C TYR A 268 16.20 7.69 14.54
N ASN A 269 16.04 7.67 15.87
CA ASN A 269 17.17 7.47 16.79
C ASN A 269 17.85 6.12 16.58
N GLY A 270 17.08 5.06 16.35
CA GLY A 270 17.56 3.69 16.17
C GLY A 270 18.23 3.42 14.82
N THR A 271 18.01 4.26 13.81
CA THR A 271 18.43 4.00 12.43
C THR A 271 19.44 5.00 11.88
N GLU A 272 19.94 5.95 12.69
CA GLU A 272 20.87 7.01 12.24
C GLU A 272 22.14 6.43 11.59
N HIS A 273 22.64 5.33 12.16
CA HIS A 273 23.83 4.65 11.69
C HIS A 273 23.69 4.02 10.30
N LEU A 274 22.47 3.84 9.78
CA LEU A 274 22.19 3.23 8.47
C LEU A 274 22.39 4.20 7.30
N LEU A 275 22.45 5.51 7.55
CA LEU A 275 22.47 6.50 6.47
C LEU A 275 23.77 6.49 5.65
N HIS A 276 24.87 6.01 6.22
CA HIS A 276 26.21 6.12 5.62
C HIS A 276 27.05 4.84 5.69
N ARG A 277 26.43 3.71 6.04
CA ARG A 277 27.13 2.43 6.25
C ARG A 277 26.45 1.30 5.52
N VAL A 278 27.19 0.67 4.63
CA VAL A 278 26.81 -0.57 3.95
C VAL A 278 27.82 -1.68 4.29
N PRO A 279 27.39 -2.95 4.37
CA PRO A 279 28.30 -4.09 4.46
C PRO A 279 29.20 -4.21 3.22
N GLY A 280 30.27 -5.00 3.32
CA GLY A 280 31.18 -5.29 2.21
C GLY A 280 32.58 -4.69 2.35
N PRO A 281 33.49 -4.95 1.39
CA PRO A 281 34.83 -4.40 1.39
C PRO A 281 34.76 -2.87 1.21
N GLY A 282 34.92 -2.14 2.31
CA GLY A 282 34.86 -0.70 2.31
C GLY A 282 35.92 -0.06 1.41
N VAL A 283 35.59 1.10 0.84
CA VAL A 283 36.56 1.91 0.11
C VAL A 283 37.55 2.57 1.07
N SER A 284 38.77 2.84 0.58
CA SER A 284 39.79 3.61 1.30
C SER A 284 40.00 4.96 0.60
N PRO A 285 39.29 6.03 1.03
CA PRO A 285 39.40 7.34 0.39
C PRO A 285 40.83 7.88 0.47
N ALA A 286 41.31 8.45 -0.64
CA ALA A 286 42.65 9.04 -0.72
C ALA A 286 42.76 10.33 0.12
N PRO A 287 43.98 10.76 0.52
CA PRO A 287 44.21 12.09 1.07
C PRO A 287 43.65 13.17 0.14
N GLY A 288 42.76 14.03 0.67
CA GLY A 288 42.07 15.07 -0.09
C GLY A 288 40.60 14.78 -0.44
N ALA A 289 40.10 13.56 -0.18
CA ALA A 289 38.67 13.27 -0.29
C ALA A 289 37.84 14.13 0.68
N LEU A 290 36.70 14.63 0.20
CA LEU A 290 35.76 15.46 0.96
C LEU A 290 34.59 14.62 1.51
N PRO A 291 33.95 15.02 2.63
CA PRO A 291 34.31 16.15 3.50
C PRO A 291 35.55 15.89 4.36
N SER A 292 35.91 14.62 4.53
CA SER A 292 37.19 14.16 5.10
C SER A 292 37.40 12.70 4.70
N PRO A 293 38.62 12.25 4.37
CA PRO A 293 38.88 10.84 3.99
C PRO A 293 38.48 9.82 5.08
N SER A 294 38.39 10.25 6.34
CA SER A 294 37.99 9.38 7.46
C SER A 294 36.48 9.34 7.71
N SER A 295 35.69 10.20 7.06
CA SER A 295 34.25 10.31 7.31
C SER A 295 33.46 9.17 6.64
N ASP A 296 32.35 8.76 7.25
CA ASP A 296 31.44 7.76 6.67
C ASP A 296 30.87 8.25 5.31
N LEU A 297 30.67 9.56 5.14
CA LEU A 297 30.26 10.18 3.87
C LEU A 297 31.31 10.06 2.76
N ALA A 298 32.62 10.11 3.09
CA ALA A 298 33.66 9.90 2.08
C ALA A 298 33.78 8.43 1.67
N ARG A 299 33.36 7.50 2.55
CA ARG A 299 33.33 6.06 2.25
C ARG A 299 32.08 5.67 1.47
N THR A 300 30.92 6.18 1.87
CA THR A 300 29.62 5.89 1.26
C THR A 300 28.89 7.21 0.97
N PRO A 301 29.27 7.91 -0.11
CA PRO A 301 28.68 9.22 -0.42
C PRO A 301 27.20 9.12 -0.83
N ASN A 302 26.79 7.97 -1.35
CA ASN A 302 25.39 7.69 -1.69
C ASN A 302 25.07 6.23 -1.38
N THR A 303 24.28 6.01 -0.34
CA THR A 303 23.87 4.68 0.13
C THR A 303 22.90 3.98 -0.80
N TRP A 304 22.17 4.71 -1.65
CA TRP A 304 21.28 4.09 -2.65
C TRP A 304 22.03 3.29 -3.70
N LEU A 305 23.25 3.72 -4.10
CA LEU A 305 24.01 3.03 -5.16
C LEU A 305 24.38 1.58 -4.80
N PRO A 306 25.11 1.30 -3.71
CA PRO A 306 25.42 -0.07 -3.31
C PRO A 306 24.16 -0.89 -2.99
N LEU A 307 23.11 -0.23 -2.49
CA LEU A 307 21.82 -0.89 -2.27
C LEU A 307 21.22 -1.39 -3.60
N MET A 308 21.16 -0.54 -4.63
CA MET A 308 20.64 -0.92 -5.95
C MET A 308 21.50 -2.01 -6.60
N GLU A 309 22.83 -1.92 -6.50
CA GLU A 309 23.75 -2.95 -6.99
C GLU A 309 23.45 -4.32 -6.37
N ASN A 310 23.21 -4.34 -5.05
CA ASN A 310 22.84 -5.55 -4.34
C ASN A 310 21.51 -6.12 -4.86
N VAL A 311 20.49 -5.27 -4.94
CA VAL A 311 19.12 -5.64 -5.33
C VAL A 311 19.04 -6.24 -6.73
N ILE A 312 19.81 -5.72 -7.70
CA ILE A 312 19.82 -6.21 -9.09
C ILE A 312 20.23 -7.68 -9.17
N THR A 313 21.10 -8.13 -8.27
CA THR A 313 21.62 -9.50 -8.25
C THR A 313 20.95 -10.39 -7.20
N HIS A 314 20.01 -9.85 -6.42
CA HIS A 314 19.29 -10.58 -5.40
C HIS A 314 18.15 -11.42 -6.02
N PRO A 315 18.02 -12.72 -5.72
CA PRO A 315 17.04 -13.62 -6.36
C PRO A 315 15.59 -13.34 -5.90
N ASN A 316 15.42 -12.72 -4.74
CA ASN A 316 14.10 -12.40 -4.20
C ASN A 316 13.40 -11.26 -4.95
N GLU A 317 12.43 -11.60 -5.79
CA GLU A 317 11.66 -10.63 -6.60
C GLU A 317 10.83 -9.64 -5.78
N HIS A 318 10.55 -9.91 -4.50
CA HIS A 318 9.83 -8.96 -3.67
C HIS A 318 10.75 -7.86 -3.14
N LEU A 319 12.03 -8.18 -2.93
CA LEU A 319 13.01 -7.19 -2.47
C LEU A 319 13.20 -6.11 -3.54
N CYS A 320 13.33 -6.48 -4.82
CA CYS A 320 13.49 -5.48 -5.88
C CYS A 320 12.27 -4.56 -6.01
N LYS A 321 11.06 -5.07 -5.80
CA LYS A 321 9.83 -4.27 -5.75
C LYS A 321 9.84 -3.28 -4.59
N ALA A 322 10.18 -3.75 -3.38
CA ALA A 322 10.24 -2.90 -2.19
C ALA A 322 11.27 -1.78 -2.34
N GLN A 323 12.47 -2.13 -2.84
CA GLN A 323 13.56 -1.18 -2.99
C GLN A 323 13.29 -0.17 -4.11
N ARG A 324 12.65 -0.60 -5.20
CA ARG A 324 12.15 0.30 -6.25
C ARG A 324 11.15 1.31 -5.70
N ALA A 325 10.17 0.86 -4.91
CA ALA A 325 9.16 1.74 -4.32
C ALA A 325 9.80 2.78 -3.38
N LEU A 326 10.69 2.34 -2.49
CA LEU A 326 11.37 3.22 -1.54
C LEU A 326 12.31 4.20 -2.23
N ALA A 327 13.06 3.76 -3.25
CA ALA A 327 13.92 4.64 -4.05
C ALA A 327 13.10 5.71 -4.79
N HIS A 328 11.96 5.31 -5.37
CA HIS A 328 11.03 6.23 -6.02
C HIS A 328 10.51 7.28 -5.04
N TYR A 329 10.01 6.87 -3.87
CA TYR A 329 9.52 7.82 -2.86
C TYR A 329 10.64 8.68 -2.27
N SER A 330 11.85 8.16 -2.14
CA SER A 330 13.01 8.97 -1.76
C SER A 330 13.32 10.04 -2.81
N SER A 331 13.15 9.74 -4.10
CA SER A 331 13.36 10.72 -5.17
C SER A 331 12.32 11.86 -5.16
N LEU A 332 11.06 11.55 -4.82
CA LEU A 332 9.98 12.53 -4.77
C LEU A 332 9.95 13.32 -3.45
N TYR A 333 10.10 12.61 -2.33
CA TYR A 333 9.79 13.11 -1.00
C TYR A 333 10.99 13.07 -0.04
N GLY A 334 12.17 12.62 -0.50
CA GLY A 334 13.39 12.53 0.31
C GLY A 334 13.93 13.86 0.83
N MET A 335 13.49 14.98 0.24
CA MET A 335 13.85 16.33 0.66
C MET A 335 12.86 16.95 1.68
N ARG A 336 11.78 16.24 2.03
CA ARG A 336 10.84 16.70 3.06
C ARG A 336 11.58 16.79 4.40
N LYS A 337 11.61 17.99 4.99
CA LYS A 337 12.28 18.23 6.27
C LYS A 337 11.33 17.93 7.43
N LYS A 338 11.89 17.54 8.57
CA LYS A 338 11.15 17.39 9.83
C LYS A 338 10.16 18.55 10.05
N GLY A 339 8.92 18.20 10.36
CA GLY A 339 7.82 19.15 10.59
C GLY A 339 7.04 19.58 9.35
N TRP A 340 7.35 19.07 8.15
CA TRP A 340 6.60 19.36 6.92
C TRP A 340 5.11 18.99 7.01
N THR A 341 4.78 17.97 7.81
CA THR A 341 3.40 17.50 8.06
C THR A 341 2.51 18.56 8.68
N LYS A 342 3.07 19.58 9.34
CA LYS A 342 2.31 20.74 9.84
C LYS A 342 1.62 21.53 8.72
N GLY A 343 2.16 21.47 7.50
CA GLY A 343 1.51 22.07 6.33
C GLY A 343 0.26 21.32 5.89
N LEU A 344 0.21 19.99 6.11
CA LEU A 344 -0.97 19.17 5.83
C LEU A 344 -2.10 19.41 6.83
N THR A 345 -1.76 19.87 8.04
CA THR A 345 -2.75 20.16 9.09
C THR A 345 -3.29 21.59 9.04
N ALA A 346 -2.63 22.48 8.28
CA ALA A 346 -2.97 23.89 8.14
C ALA A 346 -3.83 24.14 6.89
N ALA A 347 -5.08 23.67 6.88
CA ALA A 347 -6.06 24.08 5.88
C ALA A 347 -7.33 24.62 6.55
N GLU A 348 -7.53 25.91 6.29
CA GLU A 348 -8.54 26.84 6.77
C GLU A 348 -9.99 26.30 6.71
N GLY A 349 -10.79 26.62 7.75
CA GLY A 349 -12.25 26.65 7.64
C GLY A 349 -13.06 25.38 7.98
N ARG A 350 -12.74 24.61 9.05
CA ARG A 350 -13.56 23.46 9.48
C ARG A 350 -14.12 23.57 10.90
N GLY A 351 -15.39 23.16 11.07
CA GLY A 351 -16.09 23.00 12.34
C GLY A 351 -15.75 21.70 13.08
N MET A 352 -14.47 21.49 13.41
CA MET A 352 -14.09 20.46 14.38
C MET A 352 -14.31 21.00 15.79
N THR A 353 -14.80 20.15 16.69
CA THR A 353 -14.88 20.51 18.10
C THR A 353 -13.47 20.56 18.71
N PRO A 354 -13.22 21.38 19.75
CA PRO A 354 -11.93 21.41 20.44
C PRO A 354 -11.47 20.03 20.94
N ALA A 355 -12.41 19.16 21.33
CA ALA A 355 -12.10 17.79 21.76
C ALA A 355 -11.56 16.92 20.61
N GLN A 356 -12.11 17.06 19.39
CA GLN A 356 -11.59 16.33 18.23
C GLN A 356 -10.20 16.82 17.82
N LEU A 357 -9.95 18.14 17.88
CA LEU A 357 -8.64 18.70 17.60
C LEU A 357 -7.58 18.20 18.58
N ALA A 358 -7.90 18.21 19.89
CA ALA A 358 -7.02 17.72 20.93
C ALA A 358 -6.71 16.22 20.77
N ARG A 359 -7.72 15.41 20.42
CA ARG A 359 -7.54 13.97 20.15
C ARG A 359 -6.58 13.70 18.99
N GLU A 360 -6.69 14.46 17.91
CA GLU A 360 -5.78 14.34 16.76
C GLU A 360 -4.35 14.73 17.14
N GLU A 361 -4.17 15.86 17.86
CA GLU A 361 -2.85 16.32 18.31
C GLU A 361 -2.20 15.31 19.27
N GLU A 362 -2.97 14.74 20.20
CA GLU A 362 -2.50 13.70 21.11
C GLU A 362 -2.03 12.46 20.34
N ALA A 363 -2.82 11.96 19.40
CA ALA A 363 -2.47 10.79 18.60
C ALA A 363 -1.23 11.02 17.72
N GLU A 364 -1.15 12.15 17.03
CA GLU A 364 0.02 12.54 16.23
C GLU A 364 1.28 12.66 17.10
N ASN A 365 1.13 13.20 18.31
CA ASN A 365 2.23 13.33 19.25
C ASN A 365 2.68 11.96 19.80
N GLU A 366 1.77 11.05 20.12
CA GLU A 366 2.10 9.70 20.58
C GLU A 366 2.92 8.94 19.52
N MET A 367 2.47 8.96 18.27
CA MET A 367 3.16 8.32 17.15
C MET A 367 4.46 9.04 16.74
N GLY A 368 4.57 10.34 17.03
CA GLY A 368 5.72 11.17 16.70
C GLY A 368 5.71 11.72 15.27
N VAL A 369 4.54 12.03 14.72
CA VAL A 369 4.37 12.48 13.31
C VAL A 369 5.21 13.73 12.98
N ALA A 370 5.47 14.59 13.97
CA ALA A 370 6.32 15.77 13.80
C ALA A 370 7.80 15.45 13.48
N GLU A 371 8.26 14.22 13.74
CA GLU A 371 9.61 13.74 13.43
C GLU A 371 9.77 13.31 11.97
N LEU A 372 8.67 13.11 11.25
CA LEU A 372 8.71 12.53 9.90
C LEU A 372 9.51 13.41 8.94
N ASP A 373 10.49 12.81 8.27
CA ASP A 373 11.29 13.43 7.21
C ASP A 373 11.58 12.44 6.07
N GLY A 374 12.12 12.96 4.98
CA GLY A 374 12.42 12.22 3.75
C GLY A 374 13.43 11.08 3.88
N SER A 375 14.23 11.06 4.96
CA SER A 375 15.20 9.98 5.19
C SER A 375 14.54 8.66 5.59
N LEU A 376 13.23 8.68 5.92
CA LEU A 376 12.43 7.47 6.18
C LEU A 376 12.69 6.39 5.12
N PHE A 377 12.56 6.74 3.85
CA PHE A 377 12.58 5.75 2.77
C PHE A 377 13.93 5.02 2.67
N LEU A 378 15.04 5.74 2.83
CA LEU A 378 16.38 5.14 2.85
C LEU A 378 16.59 4.27 4.08
N ARG A 379 16.12 4.70 5.26
CA ARG A 379 16.23 3.91 6.50
C ARG A 379 15.45 2.61 6.38
N VAL A 380 14.23 2.66 5.85
CA VAL A 380 13.41 1.46 5.60
C VAL A 380 14.08 0.56 4.57
N ALA A 381 14.61 1.12 3.49
CA ALA A 381 15.33 0.38 2.46
C ALA A 381 16.53 -0.39 3.03
N MET A 382 17.33 0.28 3.86
CA MET A 382 18.46 -0.34 4.56
C MET A 382 18.03 -1.43 5.54
N LEU A 383 16.97 -1.21 6.32
CA LEU A 383 16.44 -2.23 7.24
C LEU A 383 15.95 -3.46 6.48
N THR A 384 15.22 -3.28 5.38
CA THR A 384 14.75 -4.38 4.52
C THR A 384 15.93 -5.15 3.93
N GLN A 385 16.94 -4.45 3.41
CA GLN A 385 18.13 -5.08 2.84
C GLN A 385 18.91 -5.89 3.90
N ASN A 386 19.16 -5.28 5.07
CA ASN A 386 19.82 -5.95 6.19
C ASN A 386 19.06 -7.20 6.64
N ARG A 387 17.72 -7.17 6.60
CA ARG A 387 16.89 -8.31 7.03
C ARG A 387 16.83 -9.44 6.01
N LEU A 388 16.94 -9.16 4.71
CA LEU A 388 16.87 -10.18 3.65
C LEU A 388 18.25 -10.67 3.17
N GLY A 389 19.32 -9.94 3.53
CA GLY A 389 20.71 -10.32 3.27
C GLY A 389 21.32 -9.54 2.12
N TRP A 390 22.54 -9.07 2.29
CA TRP A 390 23.35 -8.45 1.25
C TRP A 390 24.04 -9.51 0.37
N MET A 391 23.28 -10.16 -0.51
CA MET A 391 23.79 -11.28 -1.30
C MET A 391 24.94 -10.93 -2.24
N HIS A 392 24.94 -9.74 -2.84
CA HIS A 392 26.09 -9.25 -3.63
C HIS A 392 27.38 -9.15 -2.79
N GLU A 393 27.24 -8.86 -1.50
CA GLU A 393 28.35 -8.75 -0.54
C GLU A 393 28.68 -10.09 0.15
N GLY A 394 28.03 -11.18 -0.26
CA GLY A 394 28.30 -12.54 0.23
C GLY A 394 27.47 -12.98 1.44
N GLU A 395 26.47 -12.21 1.87
CA GLU A 395 25.52 -12.66 2.89
C GLU A 395 24.50 -13.66 2.30
N PRO A 396 23.97 -14.62 3.08
CA PRO A 396 22.93 -15.54 2.60
C PRO A 396 21.57 -14.83 2.46
N GLU A 397 20.74 -15.34 1.54
CA GLU A 397 19.33 -14.96 1.47
C GLU A 397 18.62 -15.32 2.78
N ARG A 398 17.74 -14.43 3.25
CA ARG A 398 16.83 -14.67 4.38
C ARG A 398 15.38 -14.50 3.96
N PRO A 399 14.45 -15.26 4.58
CA PRO A 399 13.04 -15.21 4.21
C PRO A 399 12.35 -13.96 4.77
N TRP A 400 11.25 -13.57 4.12
CA TRP A 400 10.26 -12.62 4.66
C TRP A 400 9.54 -13.20 5.88
N ASP A 401 9.01 -12.32 6.73
CA ASP A 401 8.24 -12.69 7.91
C ASP A 401 6.75 -12.87 7.59
N PHE A 402 6.14 -13.96 8.09
CA PHE A 402 4.73 -14.32 7.84
C PHE A 402 3.88 -14.38 9.11
N ASP A 403 4.46 -14.21 10.30
CA ASP A 403 3.77 -14.45 11.57
C ASP A 403 2.98 -13.24 12.10
N GLY A 404 3.11 -12.06 11.51
CA GLY A 404 2.45 -10.83 11.99
C GLY A 404 3.04 -10.35 13.32
N PHE A 405 2.39 -9.40 13.99
CA PHE A 405 2.89 -8.69 15.16
C PHE A 405 2.06 -9.02 16.41
N PHE A 406 1.73 -10.30 16.59
CA PHE A 406 0.96 -10.80 17.73
C PHE A 406 1.89 -11.15 18.90
N THR A 407 1.42 -10.93 20.14
CA THR A 407 2.14 -11.36 21.34
C THR A 407 1.84 -12.83 21.65
N ALA A 408 2.64 -13.46 22.52
CA ALA A 408 2.42 -14.86 22.90
C ALA A 408 1.05 -15.10 23.58
N ASP A 409 0.46 -14.05 24.17
CA ASP A 409 -0.87 -14.10 24.79
C ASP A 409 -2.01 -13.93 23.77
N ASP A 410 -1.70 -13.59 22.52
CA ASP A 410 -2.66 -13.43 21.41
C ASP A 410 -2.84 -14.71 20.57
N ALA A 411 -2.15 -15.80 20.94
CA ALA A 411 -2.05 -17.07 20.20
C ALA A 411 -3.04 -18.15 20.66
#